data_AF-A0A8B9R2G1-F1
#
_entry.id   AF-A0A8B9R2G1-F1
#
_cell.length_a   1.000
_cell.length_b   1.000
_cell.length_c   1.000
_cell.angle_alpha   90.00
_cell.angle_beta   90.00
_cell.angle_gamma   90.00
#
_symmetry.space_group_name_H-M   'P 1'
#
loop_
_entity.id
_entity.type
_entity.pdbx_description
1 polymer ?
#
loop_
_entity_poly.entity_id
_entity_poly.type
_entity_poly.pdbx_seq_one_letter_code
_entity_poly.pdbx_strand_id
1 'polypeptide(L)'
;MEAVVEEIVAPEDLEKFGRKYKAELEKGSVSKNTKFEYAWCLIRSKSSTDIKTGIELLDDLIHKGTKDDQRDYLFYLAVGNYKLKVKMQNGLVGMAIVGGIGLGVAGLAGLIGLAVAKKAGTEPN
;
A
#
# COMPACT_ATOMS: atom_id res chain seq x y z
N MET A 1 -18.06 12.09 10.36
CA MET A 1 -18.95 11.62 9.28
C MET A 1 -18.04 11.35 8.08
N GLU A 2 -17.32 10.22 8.07
CA GLU A 2 -16.22 9.95 7.12
C GLU A 2 -16.19 8.47 6.72
N ALA A 3 -17.24 7.98 6.09
CA ALA A 3 -17.27 6.60 5.56
C ALA A 3 -17.73 6.57 4.09
N VAL A 4 -17.45 7.64 3.34
CA VAL A 4 -17.95 7.83 1.97
C VAL A 4 -16.80 8.02 0.98
N VAL A 5 -15.75 7.20 1.02
CA VAL A 5 -14.86 7.03 -0.16
C VAL A 5 -14.17 5.65 -0.17
N GLU A 6 -14.78 4.64 0.42
CA GLU A 6 -14.44 3.27 0.03
C GLU A 6 -15.53 2.84 -0.95
N GLU A 7 -15.40 3.26 -2.21
CA GLU A 7 -16.17 2.71 -3.33
C GLU A 7 -15.70 1.26 -3.54
N ILE A 8 -16.02 0.42 -2.57
CA ILE A 8 -15.80 -1.02 -2.54
C ILE A 8 -16.67 -1.55 -3.66
N VAL A 9 -16.04 -2.17 -4.66
CA VAL A 9 -16.77 -2.99 -5.62
C VAL A 9 -17.63 -3.94 -4.81
N ALA A 10 -18.95 -3.97 -5.10
CA ALA A 10 -19.85 -4.88 -4.42
C ALA A 10 -19.26 -6.29 -4.53
N PRO A 11 -19.13 -7.03 -3.41
CA PRO A 11 -18.54 -8.36 -3.44
C PRO A 11 -19.26 -9.29 -4.44
N GLU A 12 -20.55 -9.02 -4.67
CA GLU A 12 -21.40 -9.68 -5.66
C GLU A 12 -20.89 -9.52 -7.09
N ASP A 13 -20.43 -8.33 -7.47
CA ASP A 13 -19.86 -8.08 -8.80
C ASP A 13 -18.50 -8.76 -8.94
N LEU A 14 -17.66 -8.72 -7.90
CA LEU A 14 -16.36 -9.39 -7.91
C LEU A 14 -16.51 -10.91 -8.09
N GLU A 15 -17.48 -11.53 -7.41
CA GLU A 15 -17.82 -12.94 -7.59
C GLU A 15 -18.40 -13.25 -8.98
N LYS A 16 -19.20 -12.33 -9.54
CA LYS A 16 -19.77 -12.49 -10.89
C LYS A 16 -18.69 -12.46 -11.95
N PHE A 17 -17.76 -11.51 -11.90
CA PHE A 17 -16.64 -11.42 -12.83
C PHE A 17 -15.61 -12.53 -12.60
N GLY A 18 -15.36 -12.94 -11.34
CA GLY A 18 -14.53 -14.09 -11.02
C GLY A 18 -15.09 -15.40 -11.57
N ARG A 19 -16.41 -15.62 -11.46
CA ARG A 19 -17.08 -16.77 -12.06
C ARG A 19 -16.99 -16.77 -13.59
N LYS A 20 -17.22 -15.61 -14.24
CA LYS A 20 -17.02 -15.47 -15.68
C LYS A 20 -15.58 -15.77 -16.09
N TYR A 21 -14.60 -15.20 -15.39
CA TYR A 21 -13.19 -15.42 -15.65
C TYR A 21 -12.83 -16.90 -15.54
N LYS A 22 -13.27 -17.58 -14.48
CA LYS A 22 -13.02 -19.01 -14.28
C LYS A 22 -13.70 -19.87 -15.34
N ALA A 23 -14.95 -19.58 -15.67
CA ALA A 23 -15.67 -20.31 -16.72
C ALA A 23 -14.99 -20.17 -18.10
N GLU A 24 -14.48 -19.00 -18.44
CA GLU A 24 -13.73 -18.77 -19.68
C GLU A 24 -12.32 -19.40 -19.62
N LEU A 25 -11.72 -19.47 -18.43
CA LEU A 25 -10.46 -20.19 -18.19
C LEU A 25 -10.65 -21.69 -18.41
N GLU A 26 -11.77 -22.27 -17.95
CA GLU A 26 -12.14 -23.67 -18.17
C GLU A 26 -12.44 -23.98 -19.64
N LYS A 27 -12.93 -22.99 -20.41
CA LYS A 27 -13.07 -23.12 -21.87
C LYS A 27 -11.75 -23.01 -22.65
N GLY A 28 -10.64 -22.67 -21.98
CA GLY A 28 -9.30 -22.62 -22.57
C GLY A 28 -8.93 -21.30 -23.26
N SER A 29 -9.80 -20.29 -23.24
CA SER A 29 -9.47 -18.94 -23.74
C SER A 29 -10.28 -17.87 -23.02
N VAL A 30 -9.57 -17.01 -22.28
CA VAL A 30 -10.16 -15.84 -21.65
C VAL A 30 -10.04 -14.64 -22.57
N SER A 31 -11.18 -14.04 -22.92
CA SER A 31 -11.21 -12.79 -23.68
C SER A 31 -10.51 -11.65 -22.94
N LYS A 32 -9.85 -10.77 -23.71
CA LYS A 32 -9.15 -9.58 -23.17
C LYS A 32 -10.09 -8.73 -22.30
N ASN A 33 -11.32 -8.52 -22.77
CA ASN A 33 -12.34 -7.74 -22.07
C ASN A 33 -12.71 -8.36 -20.72
N THR A 34 -12.95 -9.67 -20.66
CA THR A 34 -13.26 -10.39 -19.41
C THR A 34 -12.09 -10.33 -18.42
N LYS A 35 -10.85 -10.46 -18.92
CA LYS A 35 -9.64 -10.29 -18.10
C LYS A 35 -9.55 -8.88 -17.52
N PHE A 36 -9.82 -7.88 -18.35
CA PHE A 36 -9.77 -6.48 -17.97
C PHE A 36 -10.83 -6.13 -16.92
N GLU A 37 -12.09 -6.54 -17.13
CA GLU A 37 -13.19 -6.31 -16.20
C GLU A 37 -12.91 -6.95 -14.83
N TYR A 38 -12.35 -8.16 -14.82
CA TYR A 38 -11.95 -8.84 -13.58
C TYR A 38 -10.78 -8.14 -12.88
N ALA A 39 -9.74 -7.75 -13.63
CA ALA A 39 -8.59 -7.01 -13.10
C ALA A 39 -8.98 -5.65 -12.51
N TRP A 40 -9.90 -4.93 -13.16
CA TRP A 40 -10.42 -3.64 -12.69
C TRP A 40 -11.17 -3.78 -11.36
N CYS A 41 -11.97 -4.84 -11.22
CA CYS A 41 -12.64 -5.14 -9.95
C CYS A 41 -11.63 -5.44 -8.82
N LEU A 42 -10.58 -6.20 -9.12
CA LEU A 42 -9.53 -6.56 -8.16
C LEU A 42 -8.72 -5.34 -7.67
N ILE A 43 -8.35 -4.42 -8.57
CA ILE A 43 -7.64 -3.18 -8.23
C ILE A 43 -8.47 -2.28 -7.32
N ARG A 44 -9.79 -2.34 -7.44
CA ARG A 44 -10.69 -1.56 -6.60
C ARG A 44 -11.02 -2.25 -5.27
N SER A 45 -10.63 -3.52 -5.11
CA SER A 45 -10.95 -4.35 -3.97
C SER A 45 -10.22 -3.94 -2.67
N LYS A 46 -10.67 -4.51 -1.55
CA LYS A 46 -10.18 -4.16 -0.20
C LYS A 46 -8.85 -4.81 0.15
N SER A 47 -8.46 -5.91 -0.49
CA SER A 47 -7.21 -6.61 -0.17
C SER A 47 -6.06 -6.12 -1.04
N SER A 48 -4.92 -5.83 -0.42
CA SER A 48 -3.69 -5.51 -1.18
C SER A 48 -3.24 -6.69 -2.08
N THR A 49 -3.58 -7.93 -1.71
CA THR A 49 -3.33 -9.12 -2.53
C THR A 49 -4.14 -9.10 -3.81
N ASP A 50 -5.45 -8.82 -3.72
CA ASP A 50 -6.32 -8.70 -4.89
C ASP A 50 -5.81 -7.60 -5.84
N ILE A 51 -5.42 -6.44 -5.30
CA ILE A 51 -4.87 -5.33 -6.08
C ILE A 51 -3.61 -5.77 -6.85
N LYS A 52 -2.69 -6.51 -6.21
CA LYS A 52 -1.49 -7.04 -6.89
C LYS A 52 -1.86 -7.99 -8.02
N THR A 53 -2.76 -8.93 -7.77
CA THR A 53 -3.24 -9.86 -8.81
C THR A 53 -3.91 -9.13 -9.97
N GLY A 54 -4.69 -8.07 -9.69
CA GLY A 54 -5.26 -7.21 -10.72
C GLY A 54 -4.21 -6.47 -11.56
N ILE A 55 -3.13 -6.00 -10.93
CA ILE A 55 -1.99 -5.37 -11.64
C ILE A 55 -1.30 -6.38 -12.57
N GLU A 56 -1.05 -7.60 -12.09
CA GLU A 56 -0.43 -8.67 -12.90
C GLU A 56 -1.31 -9.04 -14.12
N LEU A 57 -2.63 -9.07 -13.94
CA LEU A 57 -3.57 -9.31 -15.04
C LEU A 57 -3.58 -8.18 -16.07
N LEU A 58 -3.50 -6.92 -15.64
CA LEU A 58 -3.37 -5.77 -16.55
C LEU A 58 -2.03 -5.78 -17.30
N ASP A 59 -0.94 -6.20 -16.63
CA ASP A 59 0.37 -6.31 -17.26
C ASP A 59 0.38 -7.37 -18.38
N ASP A 60 -0.23 -8.55 -18.15
CA ASP A 60 -0.42 -9.56 -19.20
C ASP A 60 -1.26 -9.04 -20.38
N LEU A 61 -2.24 -8.18 -20.10
CA LEU A 61 -3.06 -7.55 -21.14
C LEU A 61 -2.28 -6.52 -21.98
N ILE A 62 -1.37 -5.74 -21.38
CA ILE A 62 -0.53 -4.78 -22.10
C ILE A 62 0.33 -5.50 -23.15
N HIS A 63 0.86 -6.67 -22.82
CA HIS A 63 1.67 -7.47 -23.74
C HIS A 63 0.85 -8.12 -24.87
N LYS A 64 -0.48 -8.25 -24.70
CA LYS A 64 -1.41 -8.86 -25.66
C LYS A 64 -2.31 -7.84 -26.39
N GLY A 65 -2.26 -6.57 -25.99
CA GLY A 65 -3.07 -5.47 -26.50
C GLY A 65 -2.49 -4.80 -27.75
N THR A 66 -3.31 -4.01 -28.44
CA THR A 66 -2.82 -3.11 -29.50
C THR A 66 -2.32 -1.80 -28.88
N LYS A 67 -1.63 -0.95 -29.64
CA LYS A 67 -1.07 0.33 -29.14
C LYS A 67 -2.13 1.27 -28.55
N ASP A 68 -3.38 1.16 -29.00
CA ASP A 68 -4.49 1.97 -28.49
C ASP A 68 -4.93 1.45 -27.11
N ASP A 69 -5.25 0.15 -27.00
CA ASP A 69 -5.63 -0.51 -25.76
C ASP A 69 -4.55 -0.42 -24.67
N GLN A 70 -3.27 -0.44 -25.07
CA GLN A 70 -2.15 -0.31 -24.14
C GLN A 70 -2.21 0.99 -23.34
N ARG A 71 -2.70 2.09 -23.92
CA ARG A 71 -2.80 3.39 -23.24
C ARG A 71 -3.83 3.33 -22.12
N ASP A 72 -4.98 2.72 -22.38
CA ASP A 72 -6.01 2.49 -21.37
C ASP A 72 -5.48 1.58 -20.27
N TYR A 73 -4.87 0.44 -20.62
CA TYR A 73 -4.33 -0.49 -19.62
C TYR A 73 -3.22 0.14 -18.75
N LEU A 74 -2.34 0.95 -19.34
CA LEU A 74 -1.33 1.72 -18.61
C LEU A 74 -1.95 2.71 -17.63
N PHE A 75 -3.03 3.39 -18.02
CA PHE A 75 -3.76 4.30 -17.13
C PHE A 75 -4.30 3.54 -15.91
N TYR A 76 -4.96 2.40 -16.12
CA TYR A 76 -5.49 1.58 -15.02
C TYR A 76 -4.40 0.94 -14.15
N LEU A 77 -3.28 0.54 -14.75
CA LEU A 77 -2.13 0.00 -14.02
C LEU A 77 -1.47 1.05 -13.13
N ALA A 78 -1.37 2.30 -13.60
CA ALA A 78 -0.89 3.42 -12.80
C ALA A 78 -1.82 3.69 -11.60
N VAL A 79 -3.14 3.67 -11.82
CA VAL A 79 -4.15 3.83 -10.76
C VAL A 79 -4.02 2.70 -9.72
N GLY A 80 -3.85 1.45 -10.16
CA GLY A 80 -3.68 0.31 -9.26
C GLY A 80 -2.42 0.38 -8.41
N ASN A 81 -1.28 0.76 -9.01
CA ASN A 81 -0.02 0.95 -8.31
C ASN A 81 -0.08 2.11 -7.31
N TYR A 82 -0.70 3.23 -7.70
CA TYR A 82 -0.92 4.36 -6.80
C TYR A 82 -1.75 3.95 -5.59
N LYS A 83 -2.87 3.24 -5.80
CA LYS A 83 -3.75 2.77 -4.72
C LYS A 83 -3.04 1.79 -3.79
N LEU A 84 -2.27 0.85 -4.33
CA LEU A 84 -1.44 -0.07 -3.55
C LEU A 84 -0.46 0.69 -2.65
N LYS A 85 0.25 1.68 -3.21
CA LYS A 85 1.22 2.51 -2.48
C LYS A 85 0.57 3.31 -1.36
N VAL A 86 -0.57 3.97 -1.62
CA VAL A 86 -1.32 4.74 -0.61
C VAL A 86 -1.78 3.83 0.52
N LYS A 87 -2.29 2.63 0.21
CA LYS A 87 -2.77 1.67 1.21
C LYS A 87 -1.63 1.13 2.09
N MET A 88 -0.46 0.85 1.50
CA MET A 88 0.73 0.44 2.24
C MET A 88 1.30 1.59 3.10
N GLN A 89 1.24 2.83 2.60
CA GLN A 89 1.75 4.00 3.31
C GLN A 89 0.88 4.37 4.53
N ASN A 90 -0.44 4.33 4.39
CA ASN A 90 -1.37 4.64 5.48
C ASN A 90 -1.29 3.62 6.64
N GLY A 91 -0.96 2.36 6.34
CA GLY A 91 -0.76 1.32 7.38
C GLY A 91 0.48 1.54 8.25
N LEU A 92 1.52 2.20 7.72
CA LEU A 92 2.79 2.39 8.42
C LEU A 92 2.79 3.67 9.28
N VAL A 93 2.16 4.74 8.82
CA VAL A 93 2.11 6.03 9.55
C VAL A 93 1.29 5.93 10.84
N GLY A 94 0.29 5.03 10.89
CA GLY A 94 -0.52 4.80 12.09
C GLY A 94 0.23 4.18 13.28
N MET A 95 1.39 3.56 13.06
CA MET A 95 2.15 2.85 14.11
C MET A 95 3.34 3.66 14.66
N ALA A 96 3.78 4.71 13.96
CA ALA A 96 4.94 5.50 14.37
C ALA A 96 4.61 6.65 15.35
N ILE A 97 3.33 7.05 15.48
CA ILE A 97 2.95 8.22 16.28
C ILE A 97 2.93 7.93 17.80
N VAL A 98 2.93 6.66 18.23
CA VAL A 98 2.85 6.32 19.67
C VAL A 98 4.21 6.29 20.39
N GLY A 99 5.34 6.45 19.68
CA GLY A 99 6.69 6.28 20.23
C GLY A 99 7.47 7.58 20.52
N GLY A 100 6.79 8.72 20.65
CA GLY A 100 7.44 10.03 20.50
C GLY A 100 7.27 11.07 21.61
N ILE A 101 6.90 10.73 22.86
CA ILE A 101 7.01 11.64 24.02
C ILE A 101 7.35 10.82 25.25
N GLY A 102 8.65 10.69 25.58
CA GLY A 102 9.03 9.95 26.77
C GLY A 102 10.51 9.84 27.07
N LEU A 103 11.37 10.77 26.66
CA LEU A 103 12.72 10.90 27.22
C LEU A 103 13.37 12.19 26.74
N GLY A 104 13.36 13.23 27.59
CA GLY A 104 13.88 14.54 27.20
C GLY A 104 13.96 15.57 28.32
N VAL A 105 14.25 15.15 29.57
CA VAL A 105 14.70 16.09 30.62
C VAL A 105 15.85 15.45 31.40
N ALA A 106 17.03 15.36 30.79
CA ALA A 106 18.34 15.27 31.46
C ALA A 106 19.44 15.13 30.41
N GLY A 107 20.01 16.25 29.94
CA GLY A 107 21.14 16.14 29.01
C GLY A 107 21.53 17.41 28.26
N LEU A 108 21.54 18.57 28.90
CA LEU A 108 22.13 19.81 28.35
C LEU A 108 23.16 20.40 29.32
N ALA A 109 24.08 19.58 29.80
CA ALA A 109 25.23 20.03 30.60
C ALA A 109 26.55 19.33 30.18
N GLY A 110 26.70 19.03 28.89
CA GLY A 110 27.75 18.14 28.41
C GLY A 110 28.87 18.74 27.56
N LEU A 111 28.87 20.03 27.19
CA LEU A 111 29.80 20.49 26.14
C LEU A 111 30.60 21.79 26.38
N ILE A 112 30.55 22.44 27.54
CA ILE A 112 31.48 23.56 27.82
C ILE A 112 31.93 23.51 29.28
N GLY A 113 33.16 23.07 29.53
CA GLY A 113 33.72 23.07 30.89
C GLY A 113 35.03 22.30 31.07
N LEU A 114 35.98 22.50 30.15
CA LEU A 114 37.38 22.20 30.41
C LEU A 114 37.87 23.11 31.56
N ALA A 115 38.55 22.49 32.53
CA ALA A 115 39.34 23.09 33.62
C ALA A 115 38.56 23.69 34.80
N VAL A 116 38.72 23.08 35.99
CA VAL A 116 39.47 23.67 37.13
C VAL A 116 39.46 22.71 38.33
N ALA A 117 40.67 22.42 38.82
CA ALA A 117 41.12 22.16 40.19
C ALA A 117 40.29 21.21 41.08
N LYS A 118 40.81 20.02 41.42
CA LYS A 118 41.76 19.77 42.53
C LYS A 118 41.08 19.74 43.92
N LYS A 119 40.93 18.49 44.38
CA LYS A 119 41.29 17.98 45.72
C LYS A 119 40.37 18.33 46.90
N ALA A 120 40.34 17.33 47.79
CA ALA A 120 39.81 17.29 49.15
C ALA A 120 38.31 16.95 49.17
N GLY A 121 37.86 15.86 49.78
CA GLY A 121 38.52 14.93 50.69
C GLY A 121 37.44 14.43 51.65
N THR A 122 37.60 13.18 52.09
CA THR A 122 37.06 12.64 53.35
C THR A 122 35.53 12.56 53.50
N GLU A 123 35.04 11.32 53.37
CA GLU A 123 34.09 10.67 54.30
C GLU A 123 34.27 11.10 55.78
N PRO A 124 33.37 10.75 56.73
CA PRO A 124 31.97 10.31 56.64
C PRO A 124 31.05 10.95 57.72
N ASN A 125 29.75 10.64 57.67
CA ASN A 125 29.09 10.00 58.82
C ASN A 125 28.06 8.99 58.30
#